data_AF-A0A961XST1-F1
#
_entry.id   AF-A0A961XST1-F1
#
_cell.length_a   1.000
_cell.length_b   1.000
_cell.length_c   1.000
_cell.angle_alpha   90.00
_cell.angle_beta   90.00
_cell.angle_gamma   90.00
#
_symmetry.space_group_name_H-M   'P 1'
#
loop_
_entity.id
_entity.type
_entity.pdbx_description
1 polymer ?
#
loop_
_entity_poly.entity_id
_entity_poly.type
_entity_poly.pdbx_seq_one_letter_code
_entity_poly.pdbx_strand_id
1 'polypeptide(L)' 'VHPFASAIDTPLPKPDEHSHIMLEFKAEWIEVPEGPGHVHFQSYPDKSIEVWHDRQKGKQE' A
#
# COMPACT_ATOMS: atom_id res chain seq x y z
N VAL A 1 19.79 -6.19 -12.50
CA VAL A 1 18.99 -7.42 -12.42
C VAL A 1 17.80 -7.12 -11.54
N HIS A 2 16.58 -7.13 -12.09
CA HIS A 2 15.36 -6.99 -11.28
C HIS A 2 14.90 -8.40 -10.90
N PRO A 3 14.60 -8.68 -9.63
CA PRO A 3 14.08 -9.98 -9.23
C PRO A 3 12.79 -10.26 -10.00
N PHE A 4 12.74 -11.41 -10.66
CA PHE A 4 11.52 -11.89 -11.30
C PHE A 4 10.53 -12.21 -10.19
N ALA A 5 9.31 -11.67 -10.24
CA ALA A 5 8.37 -11.77 -9.11
C ALA A 5 8.03 -13.22 -8.73
N SER A 6 8.11 -14.17 -9.67
CA SER A 6 7.91 -15.59 -9.38
C SER A 6 9.19 -16.33 -8.92
N ALA A 7 10.30 -15.63 -8.70
CA ALA A 7 11.53 -16.20 -8.14
C ALA A 7 11.57 -16.12 -6.61
N ILE A 8 10.50 -15.60 -5.98
CA ILE A 8 10.34 -15.58 -4.54
C ILE A 8 9.44 -16.77 -4.16
N ASP A 9 10.08 -17.88 -3.79
CA ASP A 9 9.39 -19.10 -3.33
C ASP A 9 9.05 -19.06 -1.83
N THR A 10 9.29 -17.93 -1.16
CA THR A 10 8.96 -17.72 0.25
C THR A 10 7.71 -16.85 0.41
N PRO A 11 6.91 -17.06 1.47
CA PRO A 11 5.81 -16.15 1.78
C PRO A 11 6.30 -14.72 1.92
N LEU A 12 5.63 -13.78 1.27
CA LEU A 12 5.92 -12.35 1.43
C LEU A 12 5.57 -11.89 2.86
N PRO A 13 6.34 -10.96 3.44
CA PRO A 13 6.00 -10.37 4.72
C PRO A 13 4.69 -9.59 4.59
N LYS A 14 3.95 -9.50 5.69
CA LYS A 14 2.81 -8.60 5.78
C LYS A 14 3.33 -7.16 5.70
N PRO A 15 2.74 -6.27 4.87
CA PRO A 15 3.18 -4.88 4.80
C PRO A 15 2.82 -4.15 6.10
N ASP A 16 3.67 -3.20 6.49
CA ASP A 16 3.43 -2.33 7.65
C ASP A 16 2.21 -1.42 7.48
N GLU A 17 1.88 -1.07 6.23
CA GLU A 17 0.84 -0.12 5.90
C GLU A 17 0.10 -0.50 4.61
N HIS A 18 -1.23 -0.34 4.63
CA HIS A 18 -2.13 -0.42 3.48
C HIS A 18 -2.74 0.96 3.21
N SER A 19 -2.55 1.48 2.00
CA SER A 19 -3.19 2.72 1.54
C SER A 19 -4.47 2.42 0.76
N HIS A 20 -5.60 2.94 1.24
CA HIS A 20 -6.90 2.87 0.58
C HIS A 20 -7.18 4.23 -0.06
N ILE A 21 -7.25 4.29 -1.39
CA ILE A 21 -7.40 5.53 -2.15
C ILE A 21 -8.71 5.52 -2.94
N MET A 22 -9.17 6.69 -3.39
CA MET A 22 -10.42 6.83 -4.16
C MET A 22 -11.68 6.37 -3.40
N LEU A 23 -11.69 6.51 -2.08
CA LEU A 23 -12.82 6.08 -1.24
C LEU A 23 -14.10 6.89 -1.49
N GLU A 24 -13.99 8.11 -2.03
CA GLU A 24 -15.15 8.91 -2.44
C GLU A 24 -15.96 8.22 -3.54
N PHE A 25 -15.32 7.40 -4.36
CA PHE A 25 -15.94 6.71 -5.49
C PHE A 25 -16.15 5.22 -5.24
N LYS A 26 -15.89 4.73 -4.01
CA LYS A 26 -16.14 3.32 -3.68
C LYS A 26 -17.65 3.04 -3.74
N ALA A 27 -18.02 1.83 -4.13
CA ALA A 27 -19.40 1.39 -3.99
C ALA A 27 -19.80 1.32 -2.50
N GLU A 28 -21.06 1.65 -2.19
CA GLU A 28 -21.54 1.73 -0.81
C GLU A 28 -21.39 0.39 -0.06
N TRP A 29 -21.62 -0.73 -0.75
CA TRP A 29 -21.53 -2.09 -0.18
C TRP A 29 -20.11 -2.59 0.09
N ILE A 30 -19.08 -1.81 -0.24
CA ILE A 30 -17.69 -2.20 0.05
C ILE A 30 -17.34 -1.80 1.48
N GLU A 31 -17.02 -2.80 2.31
CA GLU A 31 -16.41 -2.57 3.62
C GLU A 31 -14.93 -2.23 3.43
N VAL A 32 -14.50 -1.10 4.00
CA VAL A 32 -13.10 -0.67 3.95
C VAL A 32 -12.44 -1.05 5.28
N PRO A 33 -11.37 -1.85 5.28
CA PRO A 33 -10.69 -2.22 6.51
C PRO A 33 -10.14 -1.01 7.26
N GLU A 34 -10.31 -1.00 8.58
CA GLU A 34 -9.85 0.05 9.48
C GLU A 34 -8.87 -0.48 10.54
N GLY A 35 -8.19 0.44 11.23
CA GLY A 35 -7.28 0.11 12.33
C GLY A 35 -5.82 0.44 12.03
N PRO A 36 -4.90 0.06 12.94
CA PRO A 36 -3.47 0.36 12.81
C PRO A 36 -2.89 -0.17 11.49
N GLY A 37 -2.15 0.69 10.77
CA GLY A 37 -1.57 0.35 9.47
C GLY A 37 -2.53 0.50 8.29
N HIS A 38 -3.78 0.94 8.49
CA HIS A 38 -4.67 1.30 7.38
C HIS A 38 -4.77 2.81 7.26
N VAL A 39 -4.42 3.33 6.08
CA VAL A 39 -4.47 4.77 5.78
C VAL A 39 -5.49 5.01 4.68
N HIS A 40 -6.37 5.99 4.88
CA HIS A 40 -7.55 6.21 4.05
C HIS A 40 -7.50 7.57 3.37
N PHE A 41 -7.74 7.59 2.07
CA PHE A 41 -7.78 8.78 1.23
C PHE A 41 -9.06 8.78 0.39
N GLN A 42 -9.80 9.89 0.43
CA GLN A 42 -11.03 10.05 -0.36
C GLN A 42 -10.72 10.10 -1.87
N SER A 43 -9.60 10.72 -2.24
CA SER A 43 -9.07 10.77 -3.61
C SER A 43 -7.60 10.31 -3.61
N TYR A 44 -6.75 10.85 -4.50
CA TYR A 44 -5.32 10.53 -4.47
C TYR A 44 -4.65 11.10 -3.20
N PRO A 45 -3.66 10.39 -2.63
CA PRO A 45 -2.79 10.96 -1.59
C PRO A 45 -1.99 12.16 -2.12
N ASP A 46 -1.57 13.05 -1.22
CA ASP A 46 -0.69 14.18 -1.56
C ASP A 46 0.70 13.74 -2.06
N LYS A 47 1.05 12.47 -1.84
CA LYS A 47 2.36 11.91 -2.18
C LYS A 47 2.28 11.18 -3.52
N SER A 48 3.31 11.38 -4.36
CA SER A 48 3.52 10.53 -5.53
C SER A 48 3.93 9.12 -5.12
N ILE A 49 3.75 8.16 -6.03
CA ILE A 49 4.19 6.78 -5.84
C ILE A 49 5.72 6.69 -5.63
N GLU A 50 6.49 7.56 -6.27
CA GLU A 50 7.94 7.67 -6.11
C GLU A 50 8.31 8.08 -4.68
N VAL A 51 7.71 9.18 -4.19
CA VAL A 51 7.94 9.66 -2.81
C VAL A 51 7.50 8.61 -1.79
N TRP A 52 6.41 7.90 -2.07
CA TRP A 52 5.98 6.76 -1.25
C TRP A 52 7.04 5.65 -1.25
N HIS A 53 7.53 5.22 -2.41
CA HIS A 53 8.56 4.18 -2.52
C HIS A 53 9.84 4.54 -1.78
N ASP A 54 10.33 5.77 -1.93
CA ASP A 54 11.58 6.19 -1.27
C ASP A 54 11.46 6.21 0.24
N ARG A 55 10.30 6.59 0.78
CA ARG A 55 10.03 6.52 2.22
C ARG A 55 9.97 5.08 2.74
N GLN A 56 9.46 4.14 1.93
CA GLN A 56 9.33 2.73 2.34
C GLN A 56 10.65 1.95 2.20
N LYS A 57 11.54 2.33 1.28
CA LYS A 57 12.87 1.71 1.13
C LYS A 57 13.69 1.76 2.43
N GLY A 58 13.59 2.85 3.20
CA GLY A 58 14.31 3.01 4.48
C GLY A 58 13.78 2.17 5.65
N LYS A 59 12.76 1.32 5.45
CA LYS A 59 12.23 0.39 6.46
C LYS A 59 12.58 -1.08 6.19
N GLN A 60 13.21 -1.39 5.06
CA GLN A 60 13.56 -2.76 4.65
C GLN A 60 15.04 -3.10 4.86
N GLU A 61 15.77 -2.30 5.64
CA GLU A 61 17.14 -2.59 6.11
C GLU A 61 17.15 -3.11 7.56
#